data_AF-A0A1G8T1R1-F1
#
_entry.id   AF-A0A1G8T1R1-F1
#
_cell.length_a   1.000
_cell.length_b   1.000
_cell.length_c   1.000
_cell.angle_alpha   90.00
_cell.angle_beta   90.00
_cell.angle_gamma   90.00
#
_symmetry.space_group_name_H-M   'P 1'
#
loop_
_entity.id
_entity.type
_entity.pdbx_description
1 polymer ?
#
loop_
_entity_poly.entity_id
_entity_poly.type
_entity_poly.pdbx_seq_one_letter_code
_entity_poly.pdbx_strand_id
1 'polypeptide(L)'
;MKINAVKFYTSIFIIVIFSQLYLPSFRTNVIIQFMAIGIFFFLEKESLSVFVVKNIKPLLVLFFLGFAGTLVNKYPVVNIVKDITHFIKPILGILIGYYFYKKINNFRTFVSTIVLIGFLSALVHFVILIFFSKTDNLSDIREFGKDNFLELFSLFFLGFYKKFQNESLFQNPSKYYLYFVVILLSSILYFSRTMMVTAIILLLSIYGYTIITVKGLRNIGICLGLFIAFYAYLFSVKLDRNSKGAEAFFYKMQNAPGELFDTKIDRDNHAELWDHWRGYEAKRAMALMVDNPSSFIFGNGHGSLVNLRFFAPLTGPHDKGMKYISELHNGYAYLLYKTGIIGLIIYIGFLIRIYRNIYKSRNFVYTVLSAIGLIFLFTTITITGLYNPKDIMVFIVGAMLSFSNTDTFKQQQLS
;
A
#
# COMPACT_ATOMS: atom_id res chain seq x y z
N MET A 1 -6.41 -4.93 -38.68
CA MET A 1 -7.34 -4.76 -37.55
C MET A 1 -6.86 -3.57 -36.72
N LYS A 2 -7.60 -2.44 -36.65
CA LYS A 2 -7.23 -1.34 -35.74
C LYS A 2 -7.56 -1.77 -34.31
N ILE A 3 -6.55 -2.06 -33.50
CA ILE A 3 -6.73 -2.40 -32.09
C ILE A 3 -7.36 -1.20 -31.39
N ASN A 4 -8.47 -1.40 -30.68
CA ASN A 4 -9.09 -0.34 -29.88
C ASN A 4 -8.18 -0.06 -28.66
N ALA A 5 -7.58 1.13 -28.62
CA ALA A 5 -6.65 1.53 -27.58
C ALA A 5 -7.24 1.42 -26.17
N VAL A 6 -8.52 1.76 -25.99
CA VAL A 6 -9.20 1.65 -24.69
C VAL A 6 -9.21 0.21 -24.21
N LYS A 7 -9.70 -0.71 -25.06
CA LYS A 7 -9.74 -2.15 -24.71
C LYS A 7 -8.34 -2.70 -24.45
N PHE A 8 -7.38 -2.35 -25.31
CA PHE A 8 -6.01 -2.85 -25.21
C PHE A 8 -5.32 -2.45 -23.90
N TYR A 9 -5.28 -1.14 -23.59
CA TYR A 9 -4.62 -0.66 -22.38
C TYR A 9 -5.36 -1.05 -21.10
N THR A 10 -6.71 -1.11 -21.13
CA THR A 10 -7.48 -1.65 -20.01
C THR A 10 -7.15 -3.13 -19.76
N SER A 11 -7.05 -3.96 -20.80
CA SER A 11 -6.66 -5.37 -20.65
C SER A 11 -5.26 -5.54 -20.07
N ILE A 12 -4.27 -4.80 -20.57
CA ILE A 12 -2.91 -4.84 -20.02
C ILE A 12 -2.90 -4.36 -18.57
N PHE A 13 -3.64 -3.29 -18.24
CA PHE A 13 -3.76 -2.79 -16.87
C PHE A 13 -4.31 -3.85 -15.92
N ILE A 14 -5.38 -4.57 -16.33
CA ILE A 14 -5.95 -5.67 -15.56
C ILE A 14 -4.89 -6.75 -15.31
N ILE A 15 -4.16 -7.19 -16.34
CA ILE A 15 -3.11 -8.20 -16.22
C ILE A 15 -2.02 -7.74 -15.23
N VAL A 16 -1.57 -6.49 -15.32
CA VAL A 16 -0.56 -5.93 -14.42
C VAL A 16 -1.07 -5.95 -12.98
N ILE A 17 -2.28 -5.48 -12.70
CA ILE A 17 -2.83 -5.46 -11.32
C ILE A 17 -3.05 -6.88 -10.78
N PHE A 18 -3.54 -7.83 -11.59
CA PHE A 18 -3.68 -9.22 -11.18
C PHE A 18 -2.32 -9.87 -10.90
N SER A 19 -1.33 -9.64 -11.76
CA SER A 19 0.03 -10.12 -11.52
C SER A 19 0.61 -9.53 -10.22
N GLN A 20 0.25 -8.28 -9.92
CA GLN A 20 0.68 -7.57 -8.73
C GLN A 20 0.11 -8.14 -7.42
N LEU A 21 -1.11 -8.68 -7.45
CA LEU A 21 -1.77 -9.25 -6.28
C LEU A 21 -1.45 -10.73 -6.07
N TYR A 22 -1.41 -11.50 -7.15
CA TYR A 22 -1.46 -12.97 -7.07
C TYR A 22 -0.20 -13.68 -7.55
N LEU A 23 0.70 -13.02 -8.28
CA LEU A 23 1.92 -13.68 -8.75
C LEU A 23 2.91 -13.81 -7.58
N PRO A 24 3.35 -15.03 -7.20
CA PRO A 24 4.20 -15.22 -6.00
C PRO A 24 5.57 -14.56 -6.12
N SER A 25 6.15 -14.56 -7.32
CA SER A 25 7.45 -13.96 -7.61
C SER A 25 7.33 -12.44 -7.79
N PHE A 26 7.74 -11.69 -6.77
CA PHE A 26 7.83 -10.23 -6.83
C PHE A 26 8.69 -9.74 -8.02
N ARG A 27 9.82 -10.39 -8.29
CA ARG A 27 10.73 -10.01 -9.39
C ARG A 27 10.07 -10.16 -10.76
N THR A 28 9.34 -11.25 -10.96
CA THR A 28 8.61 -11.50 -12.21
C THR A 28 7.53 -10.44 -12.43
N ASN A 29 6.83 -10.04 -11.37
CA ASN A 29 5.86 -8.95 -11.45
C ASN A 29 6.52 -7.61 -11.86
N VAL A 30 7.67 -7.25 -11.29
CA VAL A 30 8.41 -6.04 -11.73
C VAL A 30 8.81 -6.12 -13.20
N ILE A 31 9.20 -7.30 -13.70
CA ILE A 31 9.48 -7.51 -15.14
C ILE A 31 8.22 -7.29 -15.99
N ILE A 32 7.06 -7.82 -15.57
CA ILE A 32 5.77 -7.59 -16.26
C ILE A 32 5.45 -6.10 -16.31
N GLN A 33 5.71 -5.34 -15.24
CA GLN A 33 5.52 -3.90 -15.22
C GLN A 33 6.46 -3.17 -16.19
N PHE A 34 7.74 -3.54 -16.24
CA PHE A 34 8.68 -3.03 -17.23
C PHE A 34 8.23 -3.33 -18.67
N MET A 35 7.76 -4.54 -18.94
CA MET A 35 7.22 -4.91 -20.25
C MET A 35 5.99 -4.08 -20.59
N ALA A 36 5.05 -3.91 -19.66
CA ALA A 36 3.83 -3.12 -19.87
C ALA A 36 4.13 -1.66 -20.22
N ILE A 37 5.03 -1.01 -19.48
CA ILE A 37 5.42 0.39 -19.77
C ILE A 37 6.30 0.49 -21.02
N GLY A 38 7.16 -0.50 -21.28
CA GLY A 38 7.98 -0.58 -22.48
C GLY A 38 7.14 -0.72 -23.75
N ILE A 39 6.12 -1.58 -23.73
CA ILE A 39 5.13 -1.72 -24.81
C ILE A 39 4.45 -0.38 -25.08
N PHE A 40 4.03 0.34 -24.04
CA PHE A 40 3.42 1.67 -24.21
C PHE A 40 4.34 2.63 -24.94
N PHE A 41 5.58 2.81 -24.47
CA PHE A 41 6.51 3.74 -25.11
C PHE A 41 6.92 3.32 -26.52
N PHE A 42 7.03 2.02 -26.77
CA PHE A 42 7.33 1.49 -28.10
C PHE A 42 6.19 1.76 -29.10
N LEU A 43 4.94 1.53 -28.71
CA LEU A 43 3.77 1.69 -29.59
C LEU A 43 3.37 3.16 -29.78
N GLU A 44 3.34 3.93 -28.70
CA GLU A 44 2.84 5.31 -28.72
C GLU A 44 3.91 6.34 -29.07
N LYS A 45 5.20 5.97 -28.96
CA LYS A 45 6.35 6.86 -29.22
C LYS A 45 6.28 8.18 -28.45
N GLU A 46 5.60 8.19 -27.30
CA GLU A 46 5.46 9.38 -26.45
C GLU A 46 6.74 9.63 -25.64
N SER A 47 7.09 10.90 -25.44
CA SER A 47 8.14 11.30 -24.51
C SER A 47 7.62 11.41 -23.07
N LEU A 48 8.54 11.34 -22.10
CA LEU A 48 8.18 11.55 -20.70
C LEU A 48 7.64 12.96 -20.43
N SER A 49 6.40 13.05 -19.96
CA SER A 49 5.76 14.31 -19.56
C SER A 49 6.46 14.94 -18.36
N VAL A 50 6.80 16.24 -18.47
CA VAL A 50 7.40 17.04 -17.40
C VAL A 50 6.55 16.99 -16.12
N PHE A 51 5.22 16.98 -16.28
CA PHE A 51 4.30 16.87 -15.15
C PHE A 51 4.49 15.56 -14.36
N VAL A 52 4.63 14.44 -15.07
CA VAL A 52 4.83 13.13 -14.44
C VAL A 52 6.18 13.09 -13.75
N VAL A 53 7.25 13.51 -14.46
CA VAL A 53 8.60 13.55 -13.93
C VAL A 53 8.65 14.37 -12.63
N LYS A 54 7.99 15.53 -12.58
CA LYS A 54 7.91 16.35 -11.37
C LYS A 54 7.21 15.64 -10.20
N ASN A 55 6.27 14.74 -10.46
CA ASN A 55 5.56 13.99 -9.42
C ASN A 55 6.32 12.74 -8.96
N ILE A 56 7.04 12.05 -9.85
CA ILE A 56 7.88 10.89 -9.47
C ILE A 56 9.29 11.28 -9.01
N LYS A 57 9.72 12.54 -9.20
CA LYS A 57 11.06 13.03 -8.84
C LYS A 57 11.49 12.64 -7.42
N PRO A 58 10.66 12.78 -6.36
CA PRO A 58 11.06 12.35 -5.02
C PRO A 58 11.43 10.86 -4.96
N LEU A 59 10.65 9.99 -5.62
CA LEU A 59 10.93 8.55 -5.67
C LEU A 59 12.19 8.25 -6.48
N LEU A 60 12.43 8.97 -7.57
CA LEU A 60 13.69 8.85 -8.33
C LEU A 60 14.89 9.24 -7.47
N VAL A 61 14.80 10.34 -6.71
CA VAL A 61 15.86 10.76 -5.80
C VAL A 61 16.09 9.70 -4.72
N LEU A 62 15.04 9.11 -4.13
CA LEU A 62 15.18 8.00 -3.18
C LEU A 62 15.88 6.78 -3.79
N PHE A 63 15.48 6.41 -5.00
CA PHE A 63 16.08 5.32 -5.75
C PHE A 63 17.60 5.53 -5.92
N PHE A 64 18.01 6.72 -6.35
CA PHE A 64 19.43 7.03 -6.54
C PHE A 64 20.20 7.20 -5.22
N LEU A 65 19.57 7.76 -4.19
CA LEU A 65 20.18 7.95 -2.88
C LEU A 65 20.61 6.60 -2.26
N GLY A 66 19.84 5.53 -2.48
CA GLY A 66 20.21 4.19 -2.02
C GLY A 66 21.55 3.69 -2.59
N PHE A 67 22.03 4.20 -3.72
CA PHE A 67 23.36 3.81 -4.22
C PHE A 67 24.51 4.48 -3.46
N ALA A 68 24.28 5.61 -2.77
CA ALA A 68 25.32 6.29 -2.01
C ALA A 68 25.94 5.36 -0.95
N GLY A 69 25.10 4.68 -0.15
CA GLY A 69 25.56 3.68 0.80
C GLY A 69 26.13 2.41 0.15
N THR A 70 25.60 2.00 -1.01
CA THR A 70 26.10 0.83 -1.76
C THR A 70 27.54 1.02 -2.23
N LEU A 71 27.90 2.23 -2.70
CA LEU A 71 29.24 2.57 -3.16
C LEU A 71 30.27 2.46 -2.03
N VAL A 72 29.86 2.82 -0.80
CA VAL A 72 30.72 2.76 0.39
C VAL A 72 30.89 1.33 0.89
N ASN A 73 29.78 0.58 1.03
CA ASN A 73 29.77 -0.68 1.76
C ASN A 73 29.93 -1.96 0.90
N LYS A 74 29.91 -1.84 -0.44
CA LYS A 74 30.08 -2.93 -1.43
C LYS A 74 29.34 -4.23 -1.11
N TYR A 75 28.14 -4.40 -1.67
CA TYR A 75 27.29 -5.57 -1.43
C TYR A 75 27.29 -6.59 -2.58
N PRO A 76 26.90 -7.85 -2.32
CA PRO A 76 26.65 -8.83 -3.37
C PRO A 76 25.59 -8.33 -4.37
N VAL A 77 25.86 -8.51 -5.67
CA VAL A 77 25.01 -8.03 -6.78
C VAL A 77 23.56 -8.50 -6.64
N VAL A 78 23.34 -9.74 -6.19
CA VAL A 78 21.99 -10.31 -6.00
C VAL A 78 21.15 -9.48 -5.01
N ASN A 79 21.75 -8.99 -3.93
CA ASN A 79 21.06 -8.18 -2.93
C ASN A 79 20.78 -6.77 -3.46
N ILE A 80 21.74 -6.21 -4.21
CA ILE A 80 21.57 -4.90 -4.86
C ILE A 80 20.40 -4.95 -5.84
N VAL A 81 20.37 -5.96 -6.73
CA VAL A 81 19.27 -6.15 -7.70
C VAL A 81 17.94 -6.34 -6.97
N LYS A 82 17.93 -7.08 -5.86
CA LYS A 82 16.72 -7.23 -5.04
C LYS A 82 16.19 -5.87 -4.57
N ASP A 83 17.01 -5.00 -3.99
CA ASP A 83 16.53 -3.69 -3.53
C ASP A 83 16.17 -2.75 -4.68
N ILE A 84 16.90 -2.78 -5.80
CA ILE A 84 16.54 -2.05 -7.02
C ILE A 84 15.11 -2.40 -7.45
N THR A 85 14.74 -3.68 -7.46
CA THR A 85 13.38 -4.10 -7.83
C THR A 85 12.31 -3.57 -6.88
N HIS A 86 12.62 -3.42 -5.59
CA HIS A 86 11.69 -2.84 -4.62
C HIS A 86 11.52 -1.33 -4.80
N PHE A 87 12.63 -0.59 -4.98
CA PHE A 87 12.57 0.86 -5.09
C PHE A 87 12.07 1.36 -6.46
N ILE A 88 12.24 0.58 -7.53
CA ILE A 88 11.74 0.96 -8.87
C ILE A 88 10.24 0.71 -9.03
N LYS A 89 9.68 -0.28 -8.31
CA LYS A 89 8.26 -0.66 -8.38
C LYS A 89 7.29 0.52 -8.26
N PRO A 90 7.35 1.39 -7.22
CA PRO A 90 6.40 2.50 -7.12
C PRO A 90 6.52 3.51 -8.27
N ILE A 91 7.71 3.67 -8.86
CA ILE A 91 7.92 4.51 -10.04
C ILE A 91 7.19 3.89 -11.25
N LEU A 92 7.37 2.58 -11.48
CA LEU A 92 6.69 1.87 -12.56
C LEU A 92 5.17 1.90 -12.40
N GLY A 93 4.65 1.66 -11.20
CA GLY A 93 3.22 1.69 -10.92
C GLY A 93 2.58 3.04 -11.26
N ILE A 94 3.22 4.15 -10.84
CA ILE A 94 2.74 5.50 -11.18
C ILE A 94 2.82 5.75 -12.68
N LEU A 95 3.90 5.34 -13.36
CA LEU A 95 4.05 5.51 -14.81
C LEU A 95 2.97 4.75 -15.58
N ILE A 96 2.74 3.47 -15.24
CA ILE A 96 1.73 2.63 -15.89
C ILE A 96 0.35 3.24 -15.71
N GLY A 97 -0.03 3.55 -14.46
CA GLY A 97 -1.32 4.17 -14.16
C GLY A 97 -1.51 5.48 -14.92
N TYR A 98 -0.49 6.34 -14.95
CA TYR A 98 -0.56 7.63 -15.61
C TYR A 98 -0.71 7.50 -17.12
N TYR A 99 0.20 6.79 -17.78
CA TYR A 99 0.25 6.76 -19.25
C TYR A 99 -0.92 5.99 -19.85
N PHE A 100 -1.32 4.87 -19.24
CA PHE A 100 -2.45 4.10 -19.75
C PHE A 100 -3.73 4.92 -19.66
N TYR A 101 -3.99 5.59 -18.54
CA TYR A 101 -5.20 6.39 -18.39
C TYR A 101 -5.12 7.79 -19.00
N LYS A 102 -3.92 8.29 -19.30
CA LYS A 102 -3.73 9.42 -20.22
C LYS A 102 -4.20 9.05 -21.62
N LYS A 103 -3.86 7.86 -22.10
CA LYS A 103 -4.25 7.38 -23.42
C LYS A 103 -5.73 7.01 -23.51
N ILE A 104 -6.28 6.37 -22.47
CA ILE A 104 -7.71 6.02 -22.40
C ILE A 104 -8.57 7.30 -22.27
N ASN A 105 -8.11 8.29 -21.51
CA ASN A 105 -8.76 9.59 -21.27
C ASN A 105 -10.25 9.48 -20.90
N ASN A 106 -10.63 8.44 -20.16
CA ASN A 106 -12.01 8.22 -19.71
C ASN A 106 -12.03 7.82 -18.24
N PHE A 107 -12.49 8.75 -17.39
CA PHE A 107 -12.54 8.56 -15.94
C PHE A 107 -13.52 7.44 -15.53
N ARG A 108 -14.68 7.37 -16.18
CA ARG A 108 -15.66 6.30 -15.94
C ARG A 108 -15.07 4.93 -16.24
N THR A 109 -14.33 4.79 -17.35
CA THR A 109 -13.64 3.55 -17.70
C THR A 109 -12.59 3.16 -16.67
N PHE A 110 -11.83 4.12 -16.14
CA PHE A 110 -10.90 3.86 -15.05
C PHE A 110 -11.60 3.31 -13.80
N VAL A 111 -12.62 4.02 -13.33
CA VAL A 111 -13.36 3.62 -12.13
C VAL A 111 -14.01 2.25 -12.34
N SER A 112 -14.65 2.01 -13.49
CA SER A 112 -15.27 0.71 -13.78
C SER A 112 -14.24 -0.42 -13.88
N THR A 113 -13.02 -0.13 -14.35
CA THR A 113 -11.93 -1.11 -14.41
C THR A 113 -11.48 -1.49 -13.00
N ILE A 114 -11.25 -0.52 -12.12
CA ILE A 114 -10.90 -0.80 -10.71
C ILE A 114 -12.01 -1.62 -10.03
N VAL A 115 -13.29 -1.24 -10.22
CA VAL A 115 -14.42 -1.99 -9.67
C VAL A 115 -14.47 -3.42 -10.20
N LEU A 116 -14.25 -3.63 -11.51
CA LEU A 116 -14.22 -4.96 -12.12
C LEU A 116 -13.10 -5.84 -11.56
N ILE A 117 -11.87 -5.30 -11.45
CA ILE A 117 -10.73 -6.05 -10.91
C ILE A 117 -10.99 -6.39 -9.43
N GLY A 118 -11.54 -5.46 -8.65
CA GLY A 118 -11.92 -5.74 -7.25
C GLY A 118 -13.02 -6.78 -7.12
N PHE A 119 -14.02 -6.77 -8.00
CA PHE A 119 -15.05 -7.81 -8.03
C PHE A 119 -14.45 -9.19 -8.34
N LEU A 120 -13.62 -9.29 -9.38
CA LEU A 120 -12.94 -10.54 -9.73
C LEU A 120 -11.99 -11.01 -8.61
N SER A 121 -11.33 -10.07 -7.95
CA SER A 121 -10.49 -10.33 -6.78
C SER A 121 -11.27 -10.92 -5.61
N ALA A 122 -12.46 -10.36 -5.33
CA ALA A 122 -13.35 -10.88 -4.30
C ALA A 122 -13.82 -12.31 -4.62
N LEU A 123 -14.09 -12.61 -5.91
CA LEU A 123 -14.40 -13.97 -6.34
C LEU A 123 -13.23 -14.93 -6.10
N VAL A 124 -12.00 -14.52 -6.44
CA VAL A 124 -10.79 -15.32 -6.15
C VAL A 124 -10.65 -15.55 -4.64
N HIS A 125 -10.90 -14.53 -3.82
CA HIS A 125 -10.87 -14.68 -2.36
C HIS A 125 -11.90 -15.70 -1.87
N PHE A 126 -13.15 -15.66 -2.36
CA PHE A 126 -14.15 -16.67 -2.00
C PHE A 126 -13.76 -18.09 -2.43
N VAL A 127 -13.20 -18.25 -3.63
CA VAL A 127 -12.68 -19.55 -4.08
C VAL A 127 -11.59 -20.04 -3.13
N ILE A 128 -10.66 -19.17 -2.74
CA ILE A 128 -9.60 -19.52 -1.79
C ILE A 128 -10.19 -19.97 -0.45
N LEU A 129 -11.16 -19.22 0.09
CA LEU A 129 -11.79 -19.55 1.37
C LEU A 129 -12.55 -20.88 1.34
N ILE A 130 -13.32 -21.14 0.28
CA ILE A 130 -14.15 -22.35 0.17
C ILE A 130 -13.29 -23.60 0.00
N PHE A 131 -12.21 -23.53 -0.80
CA PHE A 131 -11.44 -24.71 -1.18
C PHE A 131 -10.18 -24.94 -0.35
N PHE A 132 -9.64 -23.92 0.32
CA PHE A 132 -8.32 -24.00 0.96
C PHE A 132 -8.32 -23.65 2.46
N SER A 133 -9.34 -22.95 2.97
CA SER A 133 -9.40 -22.67 4.41
C SER A 133 -9.92 -23.89 5.17
N LYS A 134 -9.13 -24.40 6.13
CA LYS A 134 -9.72 -25.16 7.24
C LYS A 134 -10.58 -24.16 8.03
N THR A 135 -11.86 -24.44 8.23
CA THR A 135 -12.82 -23.47 8.80
C THR A 135 -12.74 -23.36 10.31
N ASP A 136 -11.78 -24.04 10.95
CA ASP A 136 -11.82 -24.27 12.39
C ASP A 136 -11.34 -23.07 13.22
N ASN A 137 -10.49 -22.19 12.65
CA ASN A 137 -9.97 -20.99 13.31
C ASN A 137 -9.82 -19.77 12.37
N LEU A 138 -9.93 -18.57 12.94
CA LEU A 138 -9.76 -17.28 12.22
C LEU A 138 -8.31 -17.04 11.74
N SER A 139 -7.34 -17.77 12.29
CA SER A 139 -5.95 -17.83 11.80
C SER A 139 -5.86 -18.48 10.43
N ASP A 140 -6.69 -19.50 10.19
CA ASP A 140 -6.59 -20.41 9.05
C ASP A 140 -7.23 -19.76 7.81
N ILE A 141 -8.34 -19.03 8.03
CA ILE A 141 -8.97 -18.13 7.05
C ILE A 141 -7.96 -17.07 6.54
N ARG A 142 -7.06 -16.62 7.43
CA ARG A 142 -6.07 -15.56 7.14
C ARG A 142 -4.74 -16.07 6.63
N GLU A 143 -4.54 -17.38 6.57
CA GLU A 143 -3.32 -18.00 6.03
C GLU A 143 -3.16 -17.68 4.53
N PHE A 144 -4.28 -17.66 3.80
CA PHE A 144 -4.31 -17.51 2.34
C PHE A 144 -4.59 -16.08 1.84
N GLY A 145 -4.88 -15.12 2.73
CA GLY A 145 -5.12 -13.73 2.38
C GLY A 145 -5.24 -12.83 3.61
N LYS A 146 -4.29 -11.89 3.79
CA LYS A 146 -4.25 -11.01 4.98
C LYS A 146 -4.94 -9.66 4.77
N ASP A 147 -4.94 -9.15 3.54
CA ASP A 147 -5.62 -7.93 3.12
C ASP A 147 -5.70 -7.86 1.58
N ASN A 148 -6.59 -6.99 1.10
CA ASN A 148 -6.67 -6.62 -0.30
C ASN A 148 -7.19 -5.19 -0.47
N PHE A 149 -6.26 -4.24 -0.57
CA PHE A 149 -6.63 -2.83 -0.72
C PHE A 149 -7.36 -2.55 -2.03
N LEU A 150 -7.16 -3.34 -3.09
CA LEU A 150 -7.90 -3.14 -4.34
C LEU A 150 -9.39 -3.28 -4.10
N GLU A 151 -9.84 -4.35 -3.44
CA GLU A 151 -11.26 -4.57 -3.14
C GLU A 151 -11.86 -3.42 -2.34
N LEU A 152 -11.11 -2.91 -1.36
CA LEU A 152 -11.53 -1.75 -0.58
C LEU A 152 -11.67 -0.50 -1.45
N PHE A 153 -10.67 -0.19 -2.30
CA PHE A 153 -10.78 0.92 -3.23
C PHE A 153 -11.94 0.74 -4.21
N SER A 154 -12.17 -0.46 -4.71
CA SER A 154 -13.31 -0.80 -5.58
C SER A 154 -14.65 -0.57 -4.89
N LEU A 155 -14.80 -0.97 -3.62
CA LEU A 155 -16.00 -0.72 -2.82
C LEU A 155 -16.30 0.77 -2.69
N PHE A 156 -15.27 1.55 -2.33
CA PHE A 156 -15.40 2.99 -2.16
C PHE A 156 -15.63 3.72 -3.49
N PHE A 157 -14.96 3.28 -4.55
CA PHE A 157 -15.15 3.81 -5.88
C PHE A 157 -16.57 3.58 -6.35
N LEU A 158 -17.09 2.36 -6.20
CA LEU A 158 -18.47 2.04 -6.55
C LEU A 158 -19.48 2.83 -5.71
N GLY A 159 -19.32 2.83 -4.38
CA GLY A 159 -20.26 3.45 -3.45
C GLY A 159 -20.31 4.98 -3.52
N PHE A 160 -19.19 5.64 -3.85
CA PHE A 160 -19.10 7.09 -3.87
C PHE A 160 -19.00 7.70 -5.27
N TYR A 161 -18.94 6.91 -6.35
CA TYR A 161 -18.92 7.45 -7.72
C TYR A 161 -20.09 8.42 -7.98
N LYS A 162 -21.32 7.99 -7.66
CA LYS A 162 -22.54 8.79 -7.86
C LYS A 162 -22.51 10.11 -7.07
N LYS A 163 -21.93 10.10 -5.86
CA LYS A 163 -21.79 11.31 -5.01
C LYS A 163 -20.95 12.39 -5.70
N PHE A 164 -19.90 12.01 -6.43
CA PHE A 164 -18.97 12.96 -7.04
C PHE A 164 -19.27 13.26 -8.52
N GLN A 165 -19.86 12.32 -9.26
CA GLN A 165 -20.10 12.47 -10.70
C GLN A 165 -21.57 12.77 -11.04
N ASN A 166 -22.48 12.72 -10.07
CA ASN A 166 -23.94 12.87 -10.25
C ASN A 166 -24.58 11.89 -11.25
N GLU A 167 -23.85 10.86 -11.67
CA GLU A 167 -24.33 9.78 -12.54
C GLU A 167 -24.01 8.40 -11.94
N SER A 168 -24.75 7.37 -12.36
CA SER A 168 -24.46 6.00 -11.93
C SER A 168 -23.30 5.41 -12.75
N LEU A 169 -22.40 4.69 -12.08
CA LEU A 169 -21.28 4.01 -12.74
C LEU A 169 -21.78 2.95 -13.72
N PHE A 170 -22.78 2.17 -13.31
CA PHE A 170 -23.48 1.18 -14.14
C PHE A 170 -24.91 1.62 -14.40
N GLN A 171 -25.39 1.42 -15.63
CA GLN A 171 -26.78 1.68 -16.00
C GLN A 171 -27.73 0.67 -15.35
N ASN A 172 -27.31 -0.59 -15.22
CA ASN A 172 -28.11 -1.64 -14.60
C ASN A 172 -27.93 -1.64 -13.07
N PRO A 173 -28.99 -1.39 -12.27
CA PRO A 173 -28.90 -1.35 -10.81
C PRO A 173 -28.57 -2.71 -10.20
N SER A 174 -29.02 -3.83 -10.77
CA SER A 174 -28.71 -5.17 -10.27
C SER A 174 -27.21 -5.46 -10.33
N LYS A 175 -26.52 -4.98 -11.38
CA LYS A 175 -25.05 -5.09 -11.48
C LYS A 175 -24.34 -4.31 -10.37
N TYR A 176 -24.85 -3.12 -10.05
CA TYR A 176 -24.33 -2.31 -8.94
C TYR A 176 -24.45 -3.07 -7.60
N TYR A 177 -25.64 -3.57 -7.26
CA TYR A 177 -25.87 -4.25 -5.98
C TYR A 177 -25.06 -5.55 -5.88
N LEU A 178 -24.99 -6.34 -6.96
CA LEU A 178 -24.19 -7.55 -7.00
C LEU A 178 -22.72 -7.25 -6.71
N TYR A 179 -22.12 -6.29 -7.42
CA TYR A 179 -20.70 -5.96 -7.22
C TYR A 179 -20.45 -5.38 -5.83
N PHE A 180 -21.33 -4.51 -5.36
CA PHE A 180 -21.20 -3.89 -4.05
C PHE A 180 -21.24 -4.92 -2.91
N VAL A 181 -22.24 -5.81 -2.92
CA VAL A 181 -22.42 -6.83 -1.86
C VAL A 181 -21.27 -7.84 -1.88
N VAL A 182 -20.88 -8.35 -3.05
CA VAL A 182 -19.79 -9.33 -3.16
C VAL A 182 -18.47 -8.75 -2.65
N ILE A 183 -18.12 -7.53 -3.07
CA ILE A 183 -16.88 -6.87 -2.62
C ILE A 183 -16.94 -6.53 -1.13
N LEU A 184 -18.09 -6.08 -0.61
CA LEU A 184 -18.28 -5.75 0.80
C LEU A 184 -18.07 -6.99 1.68
N LEU A 185 -18.74 -8.10 1.35
CA LEU A 185 -18.62 -9.35 2.10
C LEU A 185 -17.17 -9.86 2.09
N SER A 186 -16.52 -9.88 0.92
CA SER A 186 -15.12 -10.26 0.80
C SER A 186 -14.19 -9.36 1.64
N SER A 187 -14.41 -8.04 1.59
CA SER A 187 -13.63 -7.06 2.36
C SER A 187 -13.72 -7.27 3.87
N ILE A 188 -14.90 -7.67 4.38
CA ILE A 188 -15.13 -7.98 5.80
C ILE A 188 -14.39 -9.28 6.18
N LEU A 189 -14.43 -10.30 5.32
CA LEU A 189 -13.83 -11.61 5.59
C LEU A 189 -12.30 -11.62 5.63
N TYR A 190 -11.61 -10.56 5.20
CA TYR A 190 -10.17 -10.41 5.42
C TYR A 190 -9.79 -10.20 6.90
N PHE A 191 -10.71 -9.73 7.74
CA PHE A 191 -10.46 -9.39 9.16
C PHE A 191 -9.18 -8.55 9.36
N SER A 192 -8.98 -7.57 8.49
CA SER A 192 -7.74 -6.79 8.41
C SER A 192 -7.85 -5.44 9.15
N ARG A 193 -7.02 -5.29 10.20
CA ARG A 193 -6.87 -4.03 10.97
C ARG A 193 -6.42 -2.88 10.04
N THR A 194 -5.52 -3.15 9.11
CA THR A 194 -4.98 -2.14 8.18
C THR A 194 -6.03 -1.70 7.16
N MET A 195 -6.87 -2.63 6.66
CA MET A 195 -7.99 -2.28 5.78
C MET A 195 -9.06 -1.47 6.52
N MET A 196 -9.35 -1.79 7.79
CA MET A 196 -10.30 -1.01 8.60
C MET A 196 -9.85 0.45 8.75
N VAL A 197 -8.59 0.68 9.13
CA VAL A 197 -8.04 2.04 9.23
C VAL A 197 -8.05 2.74 7.87
N THR A 198 -7.73 2.02 6.79
CA THR A 198 -7.79 2.54 5.42
C THR A 198 -9.22 2.96 5.04
N ALA A 199 -10.22 2.17 5.38
CA ALA A 199 -11.63 2.48 5.15
C ALA A 199 -12.05 3.74 5.90
N ILE A 200 -11.62 3.88 7.16
CA ILE A 200 -11.87 5.08 7.97
C ILE A 200 -11.23 6.30 7.32
N ILE A 201 -9.96 6.23 6.90
CA ILE A 201 -9.27 7.34 6.23
C ILE A 201 -9.98 7.73 4.91
N LEU A 202 -10.44 6.75 4.13
CA LEU A 202 -11.22 7.00 2.91
C LEU A 202 -12.54 7.69 3.22
N LEU A 203 -13.32 7.20 4.19
CA LEU A 203 -14.57 7.83 4.61
C LEU A 203 -14.33 9.27 5.06
N LEU A 204 -13.41 9.48 6.01
CA LEU A 204 -13.09 10.80 6.52
C LEU A 204 -12.66 11.76 5.39
N SER A 205 -11.88 11.27 4.42
CA SER A 205 -11.46 12.08 3.27
C SER A 205 -12.63 12.44 2.35
N ILE A 206 -13.52 11.49 2.06
CA ILE A 206 -14.71 11.68 1.23
C ILE A 206 -15.72 12.65 1.84
N TYR A 207 -15.77 12.75 3.17
CA TYR A 207 -16.58 13.75 3.87
C TYR A 207 -15.80 15.04 4.19
N GLY A 208 -14.53 15.14 3.78
CA GLY A 208 -13.71 16.34 3.95
C GLY A 208 -13.19 16.57 5.37
N TYR A 209 -13.27 15.56 6.24
CA TYR A 209 -12.80 15.63 7.63
C TYR A 209 -11.28 15.50 7.78
N THR A 210 -10.56 15.08 6.73
CA THR A 210 -9.09 15.03 6.73
C THR A 210 -8.44 16.37 6.35
N ILE A 211 -9.22 17.39 6.01
CA ILE A 211 -8.71 18.74 5.74
C ILE A 211 -8.42 19.42 7.07
N ILE A 212 -7.18 19.88 7.27
CA ILE A 212 -6.76 20.58 8.48
C ILE A 212 -7.38 21.98 8.46
N THR A 213 -8.51 22.12 9.15
CA THR A 213 -9.23 23.37 9.44
C THR A 213 -9.59 23.36 10.92
N VAL A 214 -10.03 24.48 11.51
CA VAL A 214 -10.49 24.48 12.92
C VAL A 214 -11.59 23.44 13.16
N LYS A 215 -12.55 23.33 12.24
CA LYS A 215 -13.60 22.28 12.27
C LYS A 215 -13.01 20.88 12.09
N GLY A 216 -12.06 20.71 11.18
CA GLY A 216 -11.35 19.44 10.95
C GLY A 216 -10.56 18.98 12.16
N LEU A 217 -9.81 19.87 12.81
CA LEU A 217 -9.05 19.60 14.04
C LEU A 217 -9.97 19.19 15.19
N ARG A 218 -11.13 19.85 15.35
CA ARG A 218 -12.15 19.41 16.31
C ARG A 218 -12.61 17.98 16.05
N ASN A 219 -12.91 17.65 14.79
CA ASN A 219 -13.37 16.31 14.42
C ASN A 219 -12.27 15.25 14.60
N ILE A 220 -11.02 15.58 14.23
CA ILE A 220 -9.84 14.74 14.50
C ILE A 220 -9.70 14.50 16.00
N GLY A 221 -9.87 15.53 16.83
CA GLY A 221 -9.87 15.43 18.29
C GLY A 221 -10.95 14.48 18.82
N ILE A 222 -12.18 14.55 18.30
CA ILE A 222 -13.26 13.61 18.65
C ILE A 222 -12.90 12.18 18.24
N CYS A 223 -12.40 11.97 17.02
CA CYS A 223 -11.97 10.65 16.55
C CYS A 223 -10.84 10.09 17.42
N LEU A 224 -9.86 10.91 17.80
CA LEU A 224 -8.77 10.52 18.71
C LEU A 224 -9.32 10.18 20.11
N GLY A 225 -10.26 10.97 20.63
CA GLY A 225 -10.92 10.68 21.91
C GLY A 225 -11.65 9.34 21.91
N LEU A 226 -12.43 9.06 20.86
CA LEU A 226 -13.11 7.76 20.69
C LEU A 226 -12.10 6.61 20.55
N PHE A 227 -11.00 6.83 19.84
CA PHE A 227 -9.93 5.85 19.71
C PHE A 227 -9.25 5.55 21.05
N ILE A 228 -8.94 6.58 21.84
CA ILE A 228 -8.37 6.42 23.19
C ILE A 228 -9.36 5.68 24.10
N ALA A 229 -10.64 6.06 24.08
CA ALA A 229 -11.67 5.39 24.87
C ALA A 229 -11.82 3.91 24.48
N PHE A 230 -11.78 3.59 23.18
CA PHE A 230 -11.81 2.22 22.69
C PHE A 230 -10.60 1.41 23.16
N TYR A 231 -9.39 1.96 23.11
CA TYR A 231 -8.21 1.28 23.64
C TYR A 231 -8.25 1.13 25.17
N ALA A 232 -8.73 2.13 25.91
CA ALA A 232 -8.94 2.03 27.35
C ALA A 232 -9.91 0.88 27.69
N TYR A 233 -10.99 0.74 26.91
CA TYR A 233 -11.90 -0.40 27.01
C TYR A 233 -11.18 -1.72 26.71
N LEU A 234 -10.46 -1.84 25.60
CA LEU A 234 -9.73 -3.06 25.25
C LEU A 234 -8.76 -3.50 26.36
N PHE A 235 -8.03 -2.56 26.98
CA PHE A 235 -7.11 -2.85 28.08
C PHE A 235 -7.80 -3.15 29.42
N SER A 236 -9.08 -2.82 29.56
CA SER A 236 -9.88 -3.16 30.74
C SER A 236 -10.42 -4.60 30.72
N VAL A 237 -10.45 -5.23 29.54
CA VAL A 237 -10.98 -6.60 29.34
C VAL A 237 -9.82 -7.59 29.24
N LYS A 238 -10.00 -8.77 29.85
CA LYS A 238 -9.08 -9.90 29.67
C LYS A 238 -9.43 -10.62 28.37
N LEU A 239 -8.56 -10.49 27.37
CA LEU A 239 -8.70 -11.16 26.07
C LEU A 239 -7.68 -12.30 25.98
N ASP A 240 -8.09 -13.47 25.53
CA ASP A 240 -7.20 -14.63 25.35
C ASP A 240 -6.62 -14.67 23.94
N ARG A 241 -5.31 -14.95 23.84
CA ARG A 241 -4.58 -15.20 22.59
C ARG A 241 -5.18 -16.36 21.79
N ASN A 242 -5.63 -17.40 22.48
CA ASN A 242 -6.12 -18.64 21.89
C ASN A 242 -7.65 -18.65 21.70
N SER A 243 -8.31 -17.53 21.98
CA SER A 243 -9.74 -17.38 21.72
C SER A 243 -10.06 -17.51 20.22
N LYS A 244 -11.32 -17.82 19.90
CA LYS A 244 -11.81 -17.93 18.52
C LYS A 244 -12.69 -16.74 18.14
N GLY A 245 -12.79 -16.46 16.83
CA GLY A 245 -13.72 -15.47 16.30
C GLY A 245 -13.37 -14.02 16.64
N ALA A 246 -14.36 -13.25 17.10
CA ALA A 246 -14.22 -11.81 17.36
C ALA A 246 -13.28 -11.48 18.53
N GLU A 247 -13.21 -12.34 19.54
CA GLU A 247 -12.31 -12.14 20.69
C GLU A 247 -10.84 -12.19 20.24
N ALA A 248 -10.48 -13.12 19.37
CA ALA A 248 -9.13 -13.23 18.79
C ALA A 248 -8.75 -11.98 17.98
N PHE A 249 -9.74 -11.37 17.31
CA PHE A 249 -9.56 -10.11 16.58
C PHE A 249 -9.31 -8.95 17.54
N PHE A 250 -10.10 -8.83 18.62
CA PHE A 250 -9.91 -7.79 19.64
C PHE A 250 -8.59 -7.96 20.40
N TYR A 251 -8.18 -9.18 20.72
CA TYR A 251 -6.86 -9.46 21.32
C TYR A 251 -5.74 -8.92 20.43
N LYS A 252 -5.82 -9.17 19.12
CA LYS A 252 -4.87 -8.60 18.17
C LYS A 252 -4.94 -7.08 18.15
N MET A 253 -6.12 -6.46 18.20
CA MET A 253 -6.21 -4.99 18.28
C MET A 253 -5.54 -4.44 19.53
N GLN A 254 -5.75 -5.07 20.70
CA GLN A 254 -5.14 -4.69 21.97
C GLN A 254 -3.61 -4.71 21.90
N ASN A 255 -3.02 -5.76 21.31
CA ASN A 255 -1.56 -5.92 21.23
C ASN A 255 -0.90 -5.17 20.04
N ALA A 256 -1.69 -4.52 19.17
CA ALA A 256 -1.16 -3.82 18.00
C ALA A 256 -0.12 -2.73 18.31
N PRO A 257 -0.27 -1.90 19.37
CA PRO A 257 0.75 -0.93 19.76
C PRO A 257 2.05 -1.61 20.23
N GLY A 258 1.94 -2.67 21.04
CA GLY A 258 3.09 -3.46 21.48
C GLY A 258 3.88 -3.99 20.28
N GLU A 259 3.19 -4.62 19.32
CA GLU A 259 3.77 -5.18 18.09
C GLU A 259 4.67 -4.19 17.31
N LEU A 260 4.37 -2.90 17.39
CA LEU A 260 5.06 -1.83 16.69
C LEU A 260 6.17 -1.14 17.51
N PHE A 261 5.98 -1.01 18.82
CA PHE A 261 6.76 -0.09 19.65
C PHE A 261 7.49 -0.76 20.82
N ASP A 262 7.15 -2.00 21.19
CA ASP A 262 7.92 -2.67 22.24
C ASP A 262 9.30 -3.08 21.71
N THR A 263 10.30 -2.77 22.52
CA THR A 263 11.72 -3.02 22.22
C THR A 263 12.37 -3.95 23.23
N LYS A 264 11.69 -4.31 24.32
CA LYS A 264 12.15 -5.29 25.32
C LYS A 264 11.63 -6.66 24.93
N ILE A 265 12.31 -7.29 23.99
CA ILE A 265 11.88 -8.59 23.44
C ILE A 265 12.88 -9.65 23.88
N ASP A 266 12.39 -10.63 24.62
CA ASP A 266 13.12 -11.86 24.89
C ASP A 266 13.21 -12.69 23.60
N ARG A 267 14.43 -13.10 23.24
CA ARG A 267 14.70 -13.85 22.01
C ARG A 267 14.44 -15.34 22.19
N ASP A 268 14.54 -15.82 23.42
CA ASP A 268 14.36 -17.23 23.74
C ASP A 268 12.85 -17.55 23.84
N ASN A 269 12.03 -16.55 24.19
CA ASN A 269 10.58 -16.60 24.06
C ASN A 269 10.10 -16.30 22.64
N HIS A 270 10.12 -17.33 21.79
CA HIS A 270 9.71 -17.24 20.40
C HIS A 270 8.27 -16.72 20.22
N ALA A 271 7.37 -17.03 21.15
CA ALA A 271 5.96 -16.66 21.05
C ALA A 271 5.75 -15.14 21.22
N GLU A 272 6.52 -14.52 22.12
CA GLU A 272 6.55 -13.08 22.37
C GLU A 272 7.30 -12.33 21.25
N LEU A 273 8.39 -12.92 20.74
CA LEU A 273 9.14 -12.39 19.61
C LEU A 273 8.27 -12.26 18.35
N TRP A 274 7.39 -13.22 18.07
CA TRP A 274 6.46 -13.14 16.94
C TRP A 274 5.41 -12.04 17.09
N ASP A 275 4.91 -11.84 18.31
CA ASP A 275 3.95 -10.77 18.60
C ASP A 275 4.58 -9.38 18.48
N HIS A 276 5.92 -9.28 18.58
CA HIS A 276 6.69 -8.03 18.51
C HIS A 276 7.66 -7.96 17.32
N TRP A 277 7.41 -8.76 16.28
CA TRP A 277 8.34 -8.96 15.17
C TRP A 277 8.75 -7.66 14.47
N ARG A 278 7.81 -6.73 14.25
CA ARG A 278 8.08 -5.46 13.56
C ARG A 278 8.98 -4.54 14.39
N GLY A 279 8.71 -4.43 15.69
CA GLY A 279 9.56 -3.69 16.63
C GLY A 279 10.97 -4.28 16.70
N TYR A 280 11.08 -5.61 16.70
CA TYR A 280 12.35 -6.32 16.67
C TYR A 280 13.18 -5.98 15.42
N GLU A 281 12.59 -6.12 14.23
CA GLU A 281 13.23 -5.80 12.94
C GLU A 281 13.78 -4.38 12.92
N ALA A 282 12.96 -3.40 13.35
CA ALA A 282 13.36 -2.00 13.43
C ALA A 282 14.53 -1.80 14.42
N LYS A 283 14.46 -2.42 15.60
CA LYS A 283 15.56 -2.36 16.59
C LYS A 283 16.86 -2.95 16.04
N ARG A 284 16.79 -4.07 15.31
CA ARG A 284 17.98 -4.68 14.68
C ARG A 284 18.59 -3.76 13.63
N ALA A 285 17.76 -3.12 12.80
CA ALA A 285 18.22 -2.15 11.82
C ALA A 285 18.93 -0.96 12.47
N MET A 286 18.33 -0.38 13.51
CA MET A 286 18.91 0.75 14.25
C MET A 286 20.22 0.37 14.94
N ALA A 287 20.31 -0.81 15.54
CA ALA A 287 21.55 -1.28 16.18
C ALA A 287 22.72 -1.35 15.18
N LEU A 288 22.47 -1.82 13.95
CA LEU A 288 23.51 -1.87 12.91
C LEU A 288 23.93 -0.47 12.42
N MET A 289 23.04 0.52 12.53
CA MET A 289 23.37 1.91 12.18
C MET A 289 24.16 2.61 13.29
N VAL A 290 24.01 2.19 14.56
CA VAL A 290 24.86 2.66 15.65
C VAL A 290 26.31 2.23 15.44
N ASP A 291 26.52 1.00 14.95
CA ASP A 291 27.86 0.48 14.63
C ASP A 291 28.53 1.24 13.45
N ASN A 292 27.74 1.89 12.59
CA ASN A 292 28.22 2.75 11.51
C ASN A 292 27.42 4.08 11.45
N PRO A 293 27.78 5.09 12.25
CA PRO A 293 26.97 6.30 12.43
C PRO A 293 26.71 7.09 11.14
N SER A 294 27.61 7.00 10.15
CA SER A 294 27.41 7.66 8.83
C SER A 294 26.14 7.17 8.11
N SER A 295 25.72 5.93 8.39
CA SER A 295 24.50 5.34 7.86
C SER A 295 23.23 6.05 8.32
N PHE A 296 23.24 6.80 9.43
CA PHE A 296 22.08 7.62 9.81
C PHE A 296 21.75 8.70 8.78
N ILE A 297 22.77 9.25 8.10
CA ILE A 297 22.60 10.33 7.14
C ILE A 297 22.26 9.78 5.76
N PHE A 298 23.09 8.86 5.26
CA PHE A 298 23.02 8.37 3.87
C PHE A 298 22.41 6.97 3.73
N GLY A 299 22.14 6.28 4.84
CA GLY A 299 21.72 4.89 4.85
C GLY A 299 22.88 3.93 4.59
N ASN A 300 22.60 2.64 4.74
CA ASN A 300 23.54 1.58 4.38
C ASN A 300 23.54 1.29 2.87
N GLY A 301 22.48 1.69 2.15
CA GLY A 301 22.35 1.57 0.70
C GLY A 301 21.69 0.28 0.21
N HIS A 302 21.48 0.20 -1.11
CA HIS A 302 20.95 -0.99 -1.80
C HIS A 302 21.90 -2.17 -1.64
N GLY A 303 21.36 -3.33 -1.30
CA GLY A 303 22.08 -4.58 -1.05
C GLY A 303 22.45 -4.83 0.42
N SER A 304 22.26 -3.84 1.29
CA SER A 304 22.44 -4.00 2.74
C SER A 304 21.44 -4.99 3.34
N LEU A 305 21.82 -5.75 4.35
CA LEU A 305 20.95 -6.73 5.01
C LEU A 305 20.92 -6.50 6.52
N VAL A 306 19.73 -6.61 7.11
CA VAL A 306 19.56 -6.58 8.56
C VAL A 306 19.81 -7.98 9.11
N ASN A 307 20.81 -8.09 9.98
CA ASN A 307 21.14 -9.31 10.71
C ASN A 307 20.22 -9.48 11.94
N LEU A 308 19.37 -10.50 11.87
CA LEU A 308 18.44 -10.89 12.93
C LEU A 308 19.13 -11.55 14.13
N ARG A 309 20.42 -11.89 14.05
CA ARG A 309 21.22 -12.57 15.10
C ARG A 309 20.80 -14.00 15.44
N PHE A 310 19.63 -14.47 14.99
CA PHE A 310 19.20 -15.87 15.01
C PHE A 310 18.64 -16.24 13.63
N PHE A 311 18.37 -17.53 13.40
CA PHE A 311 17.69 -17.97 12.21
C PHE A 311 16.17 -18.01 12.47
N ALA A 312 15.44 -17.11 11.82
CA ALA A 312 13.99 -17.09 11.94
C ALA A 312 13.38 -18.15 10.99
N PRO A 313 12.49 -19.03 11.48
CA PRO A 313 11.86 -20.10 10.67
C PRO A 313 10.80 -19.54 9.73
N LEU A 314 11.21 -18.64 8.84
CA LEU A 314 10.38 -17.93 7.87
C LEU A 314 10.25 -18.71 6.55
N THR A 315 11.06 -19.75 6.36
CA THR A 315 11.18 -20.52 5.11
C THR A 315 10.76 -21.98 5.30
N GLY A 316 9.54 -22.20 5.77
CA GLY A 316 8.92 -23.54 5.83
C GLY A 316 9.60 -24.52 6.80
N PRO A 317 9.08 -25.75 6.92
CA PRO A 317 9.47 -26.69 7.98
C PRO A 317 10.88 -27.30 7.83
N HIS A 318 11.50 -27.18 6.65
CA HIS A 318 12.75 -27.90 6.30
C HIS A 318 13.95 -26.98 6.03
N ASP A 319 13.80 -25.66 6.13
CA ASP A 319 14.91 -24.72 6.01
C ASP A 319 15.45 -24.33 7.39
N LYS A 320 16.75 -24.06 7.47
CA LYS A 320 17.37 -23.53 8.70
C LYS A 320 16.81 -22.16 9.08
N GLY A 321 16.02 -21.52 8.22
CA GLY A 321 15.42 -20.21 8.42
C GLY A 321 16.29 -19.09 7.85
N MET A 322 15.81 -17.85 7.93
CA MET A 322 16.54 -16.67 7.45
C MET A 322 17.20 -15.92 8.62
N LYS A 323 18.51 -15.67 8.50
CA LYS A 323 19.27 -14.84 9.46
C LYS A 323 19.42 -13.38 9.00
N TYR A 324 19.42 -13.17 7.69
CA TYR A 324 19.61 -11.85 7.07
C TYR A 324 18.39 -11.52 6.21
N ILE A 325 17.80 -10.35 6.45
CA ILE A 325 16.64 -9.87 5.71
C ILE A 325 16.94 -8.55 5.00
N SER A 326 16.43 -8.41 3.78
CA SER A 326 16.63 -7.18 2.98
C SER A 326 15.56 -6.13 3.27
N GLU A 327 14.36 -6.57 3.63
CA GLU A 327 13.16 -5.77 3.80
C GLU A 327 12.69 -5.86 5.25
N LEU A 328 12.05 -4.80 5.73
CA LEU A 328 11.42 -4.77 7.05
C LEU A 328 9.93 -4.49 6.86
N HIS A 329 9.11 -4.93 7.81
CA HIS A 329 7.68 -4.63 7.78
C HIS A 329 7.39 -3.15 8.10
N ASN A 330 8.23 -2.52 8.94
CA ASN A 330 8.16 -1.09 9.18
C ASN A 330 8.94 -0.34 8.10
N GLY A 331 8.21 0.30 7.20
CA GLY A 331 8.72 1.07 6.06
C GLY A 331 9.54 2.29 6.44
N TYR A 332 9.30 2.91 7.61
CA TYR A 332 10.10 4.02 8.07
C TYR A 332 11.48 3.55 8.52
N ALA A 333 11.54 2.46 9.29
CA ALA A 333 12.80 1.82 9.65
C ALA A 333 13.54 1.28 8.41
N TYR A 334 12.81 0.70 7.47
CA TYR A 334 13.35 0.22 6.19
C TYR A 334 14.01 1.35 5.40
N LEU A 335 13.29 2.46 5.18
CA LEU A 335 13.82 3.61 4.44
C LEU A 335 14.99 4.28 5.16
N LEU A 336 14.90 4.45 6.47
CA LEU A 336 15.99 4.98 7.28
C LEU A 336 17.24 4.10 7.15
N TYR A 337 17.08 2.78 7.24
CA TYR A 337 18.17 1.83 7.10
C TYR A 337 18.81 1.85 5.71
N LYS A 338 18.02 1.97 4.64
CA LYS A 338 18.49 1.95 3.24
C LYS A 338 19.03 3.28 2.75
N THR A 339 18.39 4.38 3.13
CA THR A 339 18.61 5.71 2.52
C THR A 339 18.86 6.83 3.53
N GLY A 340 18.89 6.52 4.83
CA GLY A 340 19.16 7.47 5.90
C GLY A 340 18.02 8.45 6.13
N ILE A 341 18.26 9.42 7.02
CA ILE A 341 17.28 10.46 7.37
C ILE A 341 16.94 11.35 6.17
N ILE A 342 17.89 11.56 5.25
CA ILE A 342 17.66 12.33 4.03
C ILE A 342 16.57 11.65 3.19
N GLY A 343 16.69 10.34 2.97
CA GLY A 343 15.69 9.58 2.25
C GLY A 343 14.34 9.57 2.98
N LEU A 344 14.34 9.39 4.30
CA LEU A 344 13.10 9.44 5.08
C LEU A 344 12.37 10.78 4.94
N ILE A 345 13.08 11.92 4.98
CA ILE A 345 12.50 13.26 4.80
C ILE A 345 11.92 13.42 3.39
N ILE A 346 12.64 12.97 2.36
CA ILE A 346 12.16 13.03 0.96
C ILE A 346 10.89 12.19 0.79
N TYR A 347 10.84 11.01 1.41
CA TYR A 347 9.67 10.14 1.41
C TYR A 347 8.46 10.80 2.08
N ILE A 348 8.64 11.34 3.30
CA ILE A 348 7.57 12.04 4.01
C ILE A 348 7.10 13.26 3.20
N GLY A 349 8.02 14.03 2.61
CA GLY A 349 7.71 15.14 1.73
C GLY A 349 6.90 14.72 0.50
N PHE A 350 7.19 13.55 -0.08
CA PHE A 350 6.39 12.98 -1.17
C PHE A 350 4.96 12.66 -0.72
N LEU A 351 4.78 12.01 0.44
CA LEU A 351 3.45 11.69 0.98
C LEU A 351 2.65 12.95 1.31
N ILE A 352 3.27 13.95 1.94
CA ILE A 352 2.66 15.26 2.22
C ILE A 352 2.24 15.92 0.91
N ARG A 353 3.08 15.86 -0.13
CA ARG A 353 2.74 16.42 -1.43
C ARG A 353 1.51 15.74 -2.06
N ILE A 354 1.38 14.41 -1.93
CA ILE A 354 0.19 13.69 -2.36
C ILE A 354 -1.03 14.13 -1.55
N TYR A 355 -0.92 14.18 -0.23
CA TYR A 355 -1.97 14.65 0.69
C TYR A 355 -2.46 16.07 0.33
N ARG A 356 -1.54 16.98 0.03
CA ARG A 356 -1.86 18.39 -0.30
C ARG A 356 -2.79 18.58 -1.50
N ASN A 357 -3.06 17.55 -2.30
CA ASN A 357 -4.03 17.62 -3.38
C ASN A 357 -5.46 17.95 -2.90
N ILE A 358 -5.85 17.59 -1.67
CA ILE A 358 -7.19 17.91 -1.13
C ILE A 358 -7.48 19.41 -1.07
N TYR A 359 -6.43 20.24 -0.95
CA TYR A 359 -6.56 21.69 -0.88
C TYR A 359 -6.73 22.36 -2.25
N LYS A 360 -6.68 21.59 -3.36
CA LYS A 360 -6.88 22.12 -4.71
C LYS A 360 -8.35 22.25 -5.08
N SER A 361 -9.11 21.16 -4.95
CA SER A 361 -10.56 21.12 -5.21
C SER A 361 -11.15 19.87 -4.57
N ARG A 362 -12.44 19.92 -4.20
CA ARG A 362 -13.16 18.82 -3.55
C ARG A 362 -13.83 17.87 -4.55
N ASN A 363 -13.05 17.40 -5.52
CA ASN A 363 -13.51 16.39 -6.48
C ASN A 363 -12.99 14.99 -6.12
N PHE A 364 -13.49 13.97 -6.83
CA PHE A 364 -13.12 12.57 -6.59
C PHE A 364 -11.62 12.35 -6.68
N VAL A 365 -10.98 12.90 -7.72
CA VAL A 365 -9.56 12.70 -8.03
C VAL A 365 -8.66 13.21 -6.91
N TYR A 366 -8.84 14.47 -6.50
CA TYR A 366 -8.02 15.08 -5.45
C TYR A 366 -8.31 14.50 -4.06
N THR A 367 -9.56 14.10 -3.81
CA THR A 367 -9.95 13.43 -2.56
C THR A 367 -9.27 12.08 -2.42
N VAL A 368 -9.30 11.25 -3.47
CA VAL A 368 -8.66 9.94 -3.46
C VAL A 368 -7.14 10.04 -3.41
N LEU A 369 -6.53 10.96 -4.17
CA LEU A 369 -5.08 11.22 -4.07
C LEU A 369 -4.70 11.54 -2.63
N SER A 370 -5.42 12.48 -2.01
CA SER A 370 -5.13 12.87 -0.63
C SER A 370 -5.30 11.72 0.36
N ALA A 371 -6.38 10.93 0.21
CA ALA A 371 -6.61 9.77 1.04
C ALA A 371 -5.45 8.77 0.93
N ILE A 372 -4.97 8.47 -0.29
CA ILE A 372 -3.82 7.59 -0.51
C ILE A 372 -2.56 8.13 0.18
N GLY A 373 -2.32 9.45 0.17
CA GLY A 373 -1.20 10.05 0.90
C GLY A 373 -1.25 9.73 2.40
N LEU A 374 -2.42 9.86 3.03
CA LEU A 374 -2.62 9.51 4.45
C LEU A 374 -2.57 8.00 4.70
N ILE A 375 -3.13 7.20 3.79
CA ILE A 375 -3.08 5.74 3.87
C ILE A 375 -1.63 5.27 3.81
N PHE A 376 -0.79 5.84 2.92
CA PHE A 376 0.63 5.51 2.90
C PHE A 376 1.35 5.96 4.16
N LEU A 377 1.03 7.12 4.74
CA LEU A 377 1.63 7.52 6.04
C LEU A 377 1.37 6.47 7.13
N PHE A 378 0.16 5.90 7.17
CA PHE A 378 -0.21 4.86 8.11
C PHE A 378 0.39 3.49 7.74
N THR A 379 0.17 3.02 6.51
CA THR A 379 0.59 1.68 6.06
C THR A 379 2.10 1.53 5.95
N THR A 380 2.86 2.64 5.88
CA THR A 380 4.32 2.61 6.02
C THR A 380 4.74 2.03 7.36
N ILE A 381 3.98 2.26 8.45
CA ILE A 381 4.30 1.71 9.77
C ILE A 381 4.08 0.20 9.81
N THR A 382 2.98 -0.27 9.22
CA THR A 382 2.49 -1.63 9.42
C THR A 382 2.94 -2.62 8.35
N ILE A 383 3.05 -2.18 7.10
CA ILE A 383 3.22 -3.06 5.94
C ILE A 383 4.10 -2.41 4.84
N THR A 384 5.07 -1.60 5.24
CA THR A 384 6.07 -0.99 4.32
C THR A 384 5.52 0.00 3.28
N GLY A 385 4.24 0.39 3.39
CA GLY A 385 3.64 1.46 2.58
C GLY A 385 3.73 1.19 1.08
N LEU A 386 4.19 2.19 0.30
CA LEU A 386 4.32 2.08 -1.16
C LEU A 386 5.40 1.09 -1.63
N TYR A 387 6.29 0.65 -0.73
CA TYR A 387 7.28 -0.40 -1.01
C TYR A 387 6.75 -1.81 -0.69
N ASN A 388 5.51 -1.93 -0.21
CA ASN A 388 4.88 -3.23 -0.03
C ASN A 388 4.90 -4.01 -1.34
N PRO A 389 5.37 -5.27 -1.37
CA PRO A 389 5.44 -6.05 -2.58
C PRO A 389 4.12 -6.20 -3.31
N LYS A 390 2.97 -6.19 -2.61
CA LYS A 390 1.60 -6.32 -3.13
C LYS A 390 0.84 -4.99 -3.32
N ASP A 391 1.45 -3.84 -3.03
CA ASP A 391 0.77 -2.54 -3.18
C ASP A 391 0.26 -2.32 -4.61
N ILE A 392 -1.01 -1.88 -4.69
CA ILE A 392 -1.72 -1.48 -5.91
C ILE A 392 -2.03 0.02 -5.95
N MET A 393 -1.89 0.72 -4.81
CA MET A 393 -2.30 2.12 -4.70
C MET A 393 -1.43 3.04 -5.57
N VAL A 394 -0.16 2.69 -5.83
CA VAL A 394 0.71 3.43 -6.76
C VAL A 394 0.14 3.52 -8.18
N PHE A 395 -0.59 2.50 -8.65
CA PHE A 395 -1.25 2.53 -9.97
C PHE A 395 -2.44 3.48 -9.96
N ILE A 396 -3.22 3.48 -8.86
CA ILE A 396 -4.34 4.42 -8.67
C ILE A 396 -3.80 5.85 -8.61
N VAL A 397 -2.70 6.10 -7.90
CA VAL A 397 -2.03 7.43 -7.88
C VAL A 397 -1.66 7.87 -9.30
N GLY A 398 -1.03 6.98 -10.08
CA GLY A 398 -0.69 7.27 -11.48
C GLY A 398 -1.89 7.69 -12.31
N ALA A 399 -2.96 6.88 -12.28
CA ALA A 399 -4.19 7.16 -13.03
C ALA A 399 -4.86 8.48 -12.58
N MET A 400 -4.95 8.72 -11.27
CA MET A 400 -5.50 9.96 -10.73
C MET A 400 -4.67 11.18 -11.12
N LEU A 401 -3.34 11.07 -11.14
CA LEU A 401 -2.47 12.14 -11.63
C LEU A 401 -2.74 12.46 -13.10
N SER A 402 -3.05 11.46 -13.93
CA SER A 402 -3.43 11.67 -15.32
C SER A 402 -4.71 12.51 -15.43
N PHE A 403 -5.77 12.13 -14.73
CA PHE A 403 -7.02 12.89 -14.71
C PHE A 403 -6.90 14.26 -14.05
N SER A 404 -6.01 14.42 -13.07
CA SER A 404 -5.75 15.75 -12.48
C SER A 404 -5.12 16.75 -13.48
N ASN A 405 -4.53 16.24 -14.55
CA ASN A 405 -3.86 17.04 -15.58
C ASN A 405 -4.78 17.37 -16.77
N THR A 406 -5.98 16.81 -16.85
CA THR A 406 -6.95 17.09 -17.92
C THR A 406 -7.80 18.32 -17.59
N ASP A 407 -8.24 19.05 -18.62
CA ASP A 407 -8.89 20.35 -18.46
C ASP A 407 -10.25 20.28 -17.75
N THR A 408 -10.95 19.13 -17.86
CA THR A 408 -12.21 18.85 -17.16
C THR A 408 -12.10 19.02 -15.65
N PHE A 409 -10.96 18.66 -15.05
CA PHE A 409 -10.73 18.78 -13.61
C PHE A 409 -9.95 20.04 -13.21
N LYS A 410 -9.41 20.79 -14.18
CA LYS A 410 -8.87 22.14 -13.95
C LYS A 410 -9.98 23.18 -13.87
N GLN A 411 -11.06 23.05 -14.66
CA GLN A 411 -12.18 23.98 -14.62
C GLN A 411 -12.96 23.93 -13.29
N GLN A 412 -13.05 22.76 -12.65
CA GLN A 412 -13.58 22.59 -11.28
C GLN A 412 -12.68 23.17 -10.16
N GLN A 413 -11.55 23.81 -10.50
CA GLN A 413 -10.73 24.59 -9.56
C GLN A 413 -11.11 26.08 -9.54
N LEU A 414 -11.86 26.54 -10.55
CA LEU A 414 -12.28 27.94 -10.71
C LEU A 414 -13.74 28.19 -10.31
N SER A 415 -14.49 27.12 -9.98
CA SER A 415 -15.83 27.12 -9.38
C SER A 415 -15.74 26.73 -7.91
#